data_AF-A0A139HAL8-F1
#
_entry.id   AF-A0A139HAL8-F1
#
_cell.length_a   1.000
_cell.length_b   1.000
_cell.length_c   1.000
_cell.angle_alpha   90.00
_cell.angle_beta   90.00
_cell.angle_gamma   90.00
#
_symmetry.space_group_name_H-M   'P 1'
#
loop_
_entity.id
_entity.type
_entity.pdbx_description
1 polymer ?
#
loop_
_entity_poly.entity_id
_entity_poly.type
_entity_poly.pdbx_seq_one_letter_code
_entity_poly.pdbx_strand_id
1 'polypeptide(L)'
;MSAIATLETEAIVNYLHADIITKNRSQIEYARESLARMRPPSIFTRLISRQQKPLERRRAELEGMLRDAEAQLRQAKVVQNQVHMVSGMIVVGLMGKEKFLKGEEEEEEDEMILRIDSMLETLTCSNLVKEIEGARGALGLRSLGEVAEDRARDADLGEVKRALFKVERKWEAMKALAEWQGIAAP
;
A
#
# COMPACT_ATOMS: atom_id res chain seq x y z
N MET A 1 16.33 -0.23 -3.36
CA MET A 1 15.28 -0.86 -2.54
C MET A 1 15.46 -2.37 -2.66
N SER A 2 15.55 -3.10 -1.54
CA SER A 2 15.69 -4.56 -1.54
C SER A 2 14.40 -5.20 -2.07
N ALA A 3 14.51 -6.09 -3.06
CA ALA A 3 13.38 -6.79 -3.68
C ALA A 3 12.53 -7.58 -2.68
N ILE A 4 13.11 -7.99 -1.54
CA ILE A 4 12.43 -8.72 -0.47
C ILE A 4 11.37 -7.86 0.22
N ALA A 5 11.66 -6.57 0.45
CA ALA A 5 10.71 -5.64 1.06
C ALA A 5 9.50 -5.38 0.14
N THR A 6 9.71 -5.46 -1.17
CA THR A 6 8.66 -5.30 -2.19
C THR A 6 7.73 -6.52 -2.20
N LEU A 7 8.28 -7.74 -2.12
CA LEU A 7 7.52 -8.99 -2.08
C LEU A 7 6.68 -9.15 -0.80
N GLU A 8 7.24 -8.82 0.38
CA GLU A 8 6.47 -8.84 1.64
C GLU A 8 5.31 -7.85 1.61
N THR A 9 5.55 -6.64 1.09
CA THR A 9 4.50 -5.62 0.94
C THR A 9 3.39 -6.12 0.02
N GLU A 10 3.74 -6.72 -1.12
CA GLU A 10 2.78 -7.29 -2.05
C GLU A 10 1.97 -8.43 -1.43
N ALA A 11 2.60 -9.30 -0.65
CA ALA A 11 1.91 -10.38 0.06
C ALA A 11 0.89 -9.85 1.08
N ILE A 12 1.27 -8.84 1.87
CA ILE A 12 0.37 -8.19 2.85
C ILE A 12 -0.83 -7.55 2.14
N VAL A 13 -0.59 -6.81 1.06
CA VAL A 13 -1.67 -6.16 0.29
C VAL A 13 -2.58 -7.19 -0.36
N ASN A 14 -2.01 -8.25 -0.92
CA ASN A 14 -2.79 -9.34 -1.49
C ASN A 14 -3.59 -10.07 -0.42
N TYR A 15 -3.12 -10.16 0.83
CA TYR A 15 -3.89 -10.74 1.93
C TYR A 15 -5.05 -9.82 2.34
N LEU A 16 -4.78 -8.52 2.56
CA LEU A 16 -5.79 -7.54 2.99
C LEU A 16 -6.85 -7.25 1.91
N HIS A 17 -6.48 -7.34 0.64
CA HIS A 17 -7.33 -6.99 -0.49
C HIS A 17 -7.49 -8.12 -1.51
N ALA A 18 -7.31 -9.38 -1.09
CA ALA A 18 -7.38 -10.56 -1.95
C ALA A 18 -8.63 -10.54 -2.83
N ASP A 19 -9.79 -10.30 -2.19
CA ASP A 19 -11.09 -10.31 -2.84
C ASP A 19 -11.25 -9.17 -3.82
N ILE A 20 -10.80 -7.96 -3.46
CA ILE A 20 -10.87 -6.78 -4.32
C ILE A 20 -9.95 -6.97 -5.53
N ILE A 21 -8.72 -7.41 -5.33
CA ILE A 21 -7.73 -7.56 -6.39
C ILE A 21 -8.12 -8.70 -7.33
N THR A 22 -8.50 -9.86 -6.79
CA THR A 22 -8.86 -11.04 -7.60
C THR A 22 -10.15 -10.79 -8.38
N LYS A 23 -11.19 -10.24 -7.74
CA LYS A 23 -12.45 -9.92 -8.41
C LYS A 23 -12.26 -8.92 -9.54
N ASN A 24 -11.52 -7.84 -9.30
CA ASN A 24 -11.32 -6.81 -10.32
C ASN A 24 -10.42 -7.28 -11.47
N ARG A 25 -9.39 -8.08 -11.20
CA ARG A 25 -8.56 -8.68 -12.26
C ARG A 25 -9.40 -9.58 -13.18
N SER A 26 -10.21 -10.47 -12.60
CA SER A 26 -11.10 -11.34 -13.37
C SER A 26 -12.16 -10.56 -14.15
N GLN A 27 -12.71 -9.47 -13.57
CA GLN A 27 -13.67 -8.60 -14.26
C GLN A 27 -13.04 -7.87 -15.45
N ILE A 28 -11.80 -7.40 -15.31
CA ILE A 28 -11.06 -6.75 -16.41
C ILE A 28 -10.77 -7.75 -17.51
N GLU A 29 -10.27 -8.95 -17.17
CA GLU A 29 -9.97 -10.00 -18.14
C GLU A 29 -11.23 -10.41 -18.91
N TYR A 30 -12.32 -10.71 -18.19
CA TYR A 30 -13.61 -11.00 -18.79
C TYR A 30 -14.12 -9.89 -19.70
N ALA A 31 -14.04 -8.62 -19.27
CA ALA A 31 -14.49 -7.48 -20.06
C ALA A 31 -13.64 -7.30 -21.32
N ARG A 32 -12.30 -7.43 -21.22
CA ARG A 32 -11.37 -7.33 -22.35
C ARG A 32 -11.61 -8.44 -23.36
N GLU A 33 -11.72 -9.69 -22.90
CA GLU A 33 -12.02 -10.82 -23.78
C GLU A 33 -13.36 -10.66 -24.48
N SER A 34 -14.40 -10.25 -23.74
CA SER A 34 -15.75 -10.07 -24.28
C SER A 34 -15.77 -8.95 -25.32
N LEU A 35 -15.09 -7.82 -25.06
CA LEU A 35 -14.94 -6.72 -26.02
C LEU A 35 -14.15 -7.15 -27.27
N ALA A 36 -13.08 -7.94 -27.09
CA ALA A 36 -12.28 -8.46 -28.21
C ALA A 36 -13.08 -9.43 -29.10
N ARG A 37 -13.99 -10.22 -28.52
CA ARG A 37 -14.90 -11.11 -29.25
C ARG A 37 -16.02 -10.35 -29.97
N MET A 38 -16.38 -9.14 -29.50
CA MET A 38 -17.37 -8.24 -30.12
C MET A 38 -16.81 -7.41 -31.30
N ARG A 39 -15.89 -7.98 -32.09
CA ARG A 39 -15.36 -7.33 -33.31
C ARG A 39 -16.50 -6.81 -34.19
N PRO A 40 -16.29 -5.66 -34.88
CA PRO A 40 -17.32 -5.11 -35.74
C PRO A 40 -17.71 -6.17 -36.78
N PRO A 41 -19.02 -6.33 -37.06
CA PRO A 41 -19.44 -7.23 -38.10
C PRO A 41 -18.77 -6.85 -39.43
N SER A 42 -18.42 -7.82 -40.27
CA SER A 42 -17.95 -7.55 -41.63
C SER A 42 -18.91 -6.60 -42.37
N ILE A 43 -18.43 -5.93 -43.42
CA ILE A 43 -19.21 -4.96 -44.22
C ILE A 43 -20.58 -5.52 -44.67
N PHE A 44 -20.71 -6.85 -44.80
CA PHE A 44 -21.94 -7.56 -45.15
C PHE A 44 -23.06 -7.52 -44.09
N THR A 45 -22.76 -7.18 -42.84
CA THR A 45 -23.68 -7.33 -41.71
C THR A 45 -24.45 -6.05 -41.36
N ARG A 46 -24.27 -4.97 -42.14
CA ARG A 46 -25.02 -3.70 -41.98
C ARG A 46 -26.52 -3.81 -42.25
N LEU A 47 -27.03 -4.95 -42.73
CA LEU A 47 -28.43 -5.15 -43.07
C LEU A 47 -29.34 -5.61 -41.90
N ILE A 48 -28.80 -5.86 -40.70
CA ILE A 48 -29.60 -6.32 -39.55
C ILE A 48 -29.63 -5.25 -38.44
N SER A 49 -30.41 -4.19 -38.66
CA SER A 49 -30.56 -3.05 -37.73
C SER A 49 -31.17 -3.43 -36.36
N ARG A 50 -31.85 -4.58 -36.26
CA ARG A 50 -32.45 -5.07 -35.00
C ARG A 50 -31.42 -5.68 -34.03
N GLN A 51 -30.25 -6.11 -34.51
CA GLN A 51 -29.20 -6.71 -33.66
C GLN A 51 -28.10 -5.71 -33.22
N GLN A 52 -28.02 -4.51 -33.81
CA GLN A 52 -26.99 -3.53 -33.48
C GLN A 52 -27.21 -2.83 -32.12
N LYS A 53 -28.45 -2.41 -31.80
CA LYS A 53 -28.74 -1.72 -30.53
C LYS A 53 -28.44 -2.56 -29.27
N PRO A 54 -28.74 -3.88 -29.23
CA PRO A 54 -28.32 -4.75 -28.13
C PRO A 54 -26.79 -4.88 -28.00
N LEU A 55 -26.07 -4.94 -29.12
CA LEU A 55 -24.60 -5.04 -29.14
C LEU A 55 -23.94 -3.75 -28.63
N GLU A 56 -24.44 -2.58 -29.03
CA GLU A 56 -23.95 -1.28 -28.55
C GLU A 56 -24.19 -1.10 -27.04
N ARG A 57 -25.37 -1.49 -26.54
CA ARG A 57 -25.66 -1.46 -25.10
C ARG A 57 -24.73 -2.38 -24.32
N ARG A 58 -24.55 -3.63 -24.78
CA ARG A 58 -23.67 -4.60 -24.13
C ARG A 58 -22.20 -4.15 -24.13
N ARG A 59 -21.76 -3.51 -25.22
CA ARG A 59 -20.42 -2.92 -25.30
C ARG A 59 -20.23 -1.79 -24.28
N ALA A 60 -21.20 -0.89 -24.17
CA ALA A 60 -21.16 0.20 -23.19
C ALA A 60 -21.15 -0.31 -21.74
N GLU A 61 -21.90 -1.37 -21.43
CA GLU A 61 -21.87 -2.05 -20.13
C GLU A 61 -20.48 -2.60 -19.80
N LEU A 62 -19.83 -3.29 -20.75
CA LEU A 62 -18.49 -3.85 -20.57
C LEU A 62 -17.42 -2.77 -20.44
N GLU A 63 -17.52 -1.68 -21.21
CA GLU A 63 -16.63 -0.52 -21.09
C GLU A 63 -16.84 0.23 -19.75
N GLY A 64 -18.06 0.22 -19.20
CA GLY A 64 -18.34 0.69 -17.84
C GLY A 64 -17.67 -0.18 -16.78
N MET A 65 -17.90 -1.49 -16.84
CA MET A 65 -17.30 -2.47 -15.92
C MET A 65 -15.77 -2.40 -15.92
N LEU A 66 -15.14 -2.23 -17.10
CA LEU A 66 -13.70 -2.10 -17.22
C LEU A 66 -13.17 -0.83 -16.53
N ARG A 67 -13.86 0.31 -16.71
CA ARG A 67 -13.47 1.58 -16.06
C ARG A 67 -13.56 1.50 -14.54
N ASP A 68 -14.63 0.92 -14.01
CA ASP A 68 -14.84 0.78 -12.58
C ASP A 68 -13.80 -0.17 -11.95
N ALA A 69 -13.58 -1.33 -12.57
CA ALA A 69 -12.60 -2.29 -12.09
C ALA A 69 -11.16 -1.76 -12.17
N GLU A 70 -10.81 -1.01 -13.22
CA GLU A 70 -9.51 -0.33 -13.32
C GLU A 70 -9.36 0.77 -12.27
N ALA A 71 -10.43 1.50 -11.93
CA ALA A 71 -10.42 2.49 -10.86
C ALA A 71 -10.17 1.85 -9.49
N GLN A 72 -10.83 0.73 -9.19
CA GLN A 72 -10.63 -0.01 -7.94
C GLN A 72 -9.21 -0.57 -7.82
N LEU A 73 -8.62 -1.08 -8.92
CA LEU A 73 -7.22 -1.49 -8.91
C LEU A 73 -6.24 -0.32 -8.72
N ARG A 74 -6.55 0.88 -9.23
CA ARG A 74 -5.76 2.09 -8.93
C ARG A 74 -5.81 2.42 -7.44
N GLN A 75 -6.97 2.29 -6.81
CA GLN A 75 -7.11 2.48 -5.35
C GLN A 75 -6.32 1.44 -4.56
N ALA A 76 -6.33 0.16 -4.96
CA ALA A 76 -5.51 -0.87 -4.32
C ALA A 76 -4.00 -0.56 -4.38
N LYS A 77 -3.52 0.06 -5.47
CA LYS A 77 -2.12 0.54 -5.55
C LYS A 77 -1.82 1.68 -4.59
N VAL A 78 -2.79 2.55 -4.31
CA VAL A 78 -2.65 3.60 -3.28
C VAL A 78 -2.47 2.94 -1.91
N VAL A 79 -3.29 1.95 -1.58
CA VAL A 79 -3.16 1.22 -0.31
C VAL A 79 -1.82 0.47 -0.24
N GLN A 80 -1.35 -0.14 -1.33
CA GLN A 80 -0.03 -0.74 -1.39
C GLN A 80 1.08 0.25 -1.05
N ASN A 81 1.00 1.47 -1.60
CA ASN A 81 1.96 2.52 -1.28
C ASN A 81 1.88 2.96 0.18
N GLN A 82 0.67 3.03 0.76
CA GLN A 82 0.46 3.36 2.17
C GLN A 82 1.06 2.28 3.09
N VAL A 83 0.79 1.00 2.82
CA VAL A 83 1.38 -0.14 3.55
C VAL A 83 2.90 -0.10 3.49
N HIS A 84 3.46 0.12 2.30
CA HIS A 84 4.91 0.22 2.12
C HIS A 84 5.51 1.37 2.93
N MET A 85 4.87 2.53 2.89
CA MET A 85 5.34 3.72 3.58
C MET A 85 5.28 3.56 5.09
N VAL A 86 4.13 3.17 5.63
CA VAL A 86 3.91 3.00 7.07
C VAL A 86 4.83 1.93 7.65
N SER A 87 4.92 0.77 7.00
CA SER A 87 5.84 -0.29 7.41
C SER A 87 7.29 0.20 7.45
N GLY A 88 7.72 0.94 6.41
CA GLY A 88 9.06 1.51 6.33
C GLY A 88 9.33 2.54 7.43
N MET A 89 8.35 3.40 7.74
CA MET A 89 8.49 4.43 8.77
C MET A 89 8.60 3.82 10.17
N ILE A 90 7.78 2.81 10.48
CA ILE A 90 7.85 2.09 11.77
C ILE A 90 9.20 1.41 11.92
N VAL A 91 9.66 0.69 10.89
CA VAL A 91 10.95 0.01 10.92
C VAL A 91 12.09 1.00 11.17
N VAL A 92 12.10 2.14 10.49
CA VAL A 92 13.14 3.16 10.68
C VAL A 92 13.05 3.84 12.05
N GLY A 93 11.84 4.14 12.54
CA GLY A 93 11.62 4.73 13.86
C GLY A 93 12.11 3.80 14.98
N LEU A 94 11.69 2.53 14.95
CA LEU A 94 12.11 1.52 15.93
C LEU A 94 13.62 1.24 15.86
N MET A 95 14.17 1.16 14.64
CA MET A 95 15.62 1.03 14.44
C MET A 95 16.39 2.22 15.01
N GLY A 96 15.86 3.43 14.83
CA GLY A 96 16.38 4.67 15.41
C GLY A 96 16.42 4.60 16.92
N LYS A 97 15.28 4.32 17.54
CA LYS A 97 15.15 4.17 18.99
C LYS A 97 16.14 3.16 19.56
N GLU A 98 16.22 1.97 18.95
CA GLU A 98 17.12 0.91 19.37
C GLU A 98 18.61 1.32 19.28
N LYS A 99 18.97 2.14 18.29
CA LYS A 99 20.33 2.65 18.12
C LYS A 99 20.69 3.75 19.11
N PHE A 100 19.82 4.74 19.31
CA PHE A 100 20.08 5.83 20.24
C PHE A 100 20.12 5.36 21.69
N LEU A 101 19.25 4.41 22.07
CA LEU A 101 19.30 3.80 23.40
C LEU A 101 20.58 3.00 23.70
N LYS A 102 21.34 2.62 22.66
CA LYS A 102 22.61 1.89 22.77
C LYS A 102 23.84 2.77 22.47
N GLY A 103 23.64 4.01 22.04
CA GLY A 103 24.70 4.99 21.85
C GLY A 103 25.10 5.61 23.19
N GLU A 104 26.38 5.94 23.36
CA GLU A 104 26.84 6.67 24.53
C GLU A 104 26.31 8.13 24.45
N GLU A 105 25.41 8.44 25.38
CA GLU A 105 24.77 9.71 25.74
C GLU A 105 25.34 11.00 25.11
N GLU A 106 24.66 11.53 24.10
CA GLU A 106 24.70 12.96 23.72
C GLU A 106 23.28 13.56 23.86
N GLU A 107 23.12 14.73 24.48
CA GLU A 107 21.82 15.40 24.72
C GLU A 107 20.96 15.58 23.44
N GLU A 108 21.57 15.69 22.25
CA GLU A 108 20.84 15.75 20.97
C GLU A 108 20.08 14.45 20.66
N GLU A 109 20.49 13.32 21.22
CA GLU A 109 19.88 12.01 20.98
C GLU A 109 18.59 11.83 21.80
N ASP A 110 18.49 12.47 22.97
CA ASP A 110 17.29 12.44 23.81
C ASP A 110 16.10 13.17 23.16
N GLU A 111 16.33 14.33 22.55
CA GLU A 111 15.29 15.05 21.81
C GLU A 111 14.81 14.24 20.59
N MET A 112 15.74 13.56 19.90
CA MET A 112 15.40 12.67 18.79
C MET A 112 14.57 11.47 19.25
N ILE A 113 14.90 10.85 20.39
CA ILE A 113 14.12 9.74 20.96
C ILE A 113 12.69 10.19 21.25
N LEU A 114 12.49 11.35 21.87
CA LEU A 114 11.16 11.88 22.18
C LEU A 114 10.32 12.10 20.91
N ARG A 115 10.93 12.62 19.84
CA ARG A 115 10.25 12.81 18.54
C ARG A 115 9.88 11.48 17.88
N ILE A 116 10.77 10.51 17.93
CA ILE A 116 10.52 9.15 17.42
C ILE A 116 9.37 8.50 18.18
N ASP A 117 9.35 8.62 19.51
CA ASP A 117 8.31 8.05 20.35
C ASP A 117 6.94 8.65 20.04
N SER A 118 6.85 9.98 19.90
CA SER A 118 5.60 10.64 19.50
C SER A 118 5.10 10.18 18.12
N MET A 119 6.01 10.02 17.15
CA MET A 119 5.67 9.50 15.82
C MET A 119 5.20 8.05 15.88
N LEU A 120 5.92 7.19 16.60
CA LEU A 120 5.60 5.77 16.73
C LEU A 120 4.30 5.55 17.49
N GLU A 121 4.02 6.32 18.54
CA GLU A 121 2.74 6.26 19.26
C GLU A 121 1.57 6.54 18.33
N THR A 122 1.70 7.59 17.50
CA THR A 122 0.66 7.91 16.51
C THR A 122 0.51 6.81 15.45
N LEU A 123 1.61 6.30 14.91
CA LEU A 123 1.58 5.27 13.87
C LEU A 123 1.01 3.95 14.39
N THR A 124 1.48 3.47 15.54
CA THR A 124 1.09 2.18 16.12
C THR A 124 -0.37 2.17 16.59
N CYS A 125 -0.94 3.33 16.94
CA CYS A 125 -2.36 3.44 17.25
C CYS A 125 -3.28 3.34 16.02
N SER A 126 -2.74 3.43 14.80
CA SER A 126 -3.52 3.39 13.57
C SER A 126 -4.13 2.01 13.29
N ASN A 127 -5.36 1.97 12.75
CA ASN A 127 -5.96 0.71 12.31
C ASN A 127 -5.16 0.05 11.18
N LEU A 128 -4.56 0.86 10.29
CA LEU A 128 -3.72 0.37 9.21
C LEU A 128 -2.53 -0.44 9.75
N VAL A 129 -1.88 0.01 10.82
CA VAL A 129 -0.76 -0.74 11.42
C VAL A 129 -1.23 -2.04 12.07
N LYS A 130 -2.38 -2.02 12.73
CA LYS A 130 -2.98 -3.25 13.30
C LYS A 130 -3.33 -4.26 12.20
N GLU A 131 -3.87 -3.79 11.08
CA GLU A 131 -4.15 -4.63 9.90
C GLU A 131 -2.87 -5.18 9.28
N ILE A 132 -1.83 -4.36 9.16
CA ILE A 132 -0.51 -4.79 8.65
C ILE A 132 0.09 -5.86 9.56
N GLU A 133 0.18 -5.64 10.86
CA GLU A 133 0.73 -6.62 11.81
C GLU A 133 -0.13 -7.89 11.87
N GLY A 134 -1.46 -7.77 11.83
CA GLY A 134 -2.37 -8.92 11.74
C GLY A 134 -2.15 -9.74 10.47
N ALA A 135 -1.98 -9.07 9.31
CA ALA A 135 -1.66 -9.72 8.05
C ALA A 135 -0.28 -10.38 8.07
N ARG A 136 0.74 -9.73 8.65
CA ARG A 136 2.08 -10.30 8.82
C ARG A 136 2.03 -11.58 9.67
N GLY A 137 1.32 -11.54 10.80
CA GLY A 137 1.11 -12.72 11.65
C GLY A 137 0.39 -13.86 10.92
N ALA A 138 -0.67 -13.57 10.18
CA ALA A 138 -1.40 -14.58 9.40
C ALA A 138 -0.55 -15.21 8.28
N LEU A 139 0.38 -14.45 7.70
CA LEU A 139 1.31 -14.89 6.66
C LEU A 139 2.58 -15.56 7.22
N GLY A 140 2.75 -15.65 8.54
CA GLY A 140 3.96 -16.18 9.17
C GLY A 140 5.20 -15.31 8.93
N LEU A 141 5.00 -14.02 8.67
CA LEU A 141 6.08 -13.05 8.52
C LEU A 141 6.48 -12.49 9.90
N ARG A 142 7.75 -12.12 10.04
CA ARG A 142 8.27 -11.43 11.24
C ARG A 142 7.50 -10.14 11.53
N SER A 143 7.36 -9.73 12.79
CA SER A 143 6.77 -8.42 13.12
C SER A 143 7.61 -7.26 12.59
N LEU A 144 7.03 -6.06 12.48
CA LEU A 144 7.81 -4.87 12.11
C LEU A 144 8.89 -4.56 13.16
N GLY A 145 8.64 -4.87 14.44
CA GLY A 145 9.60 -4.75 15.53
C GLY A 145 10.82 -5.66 15.34
N GLU A 146 10.59 -6.95 15.09
CA GLU A 146 11.66 -7.92 14.82
C GLU A 146 12.50 -7.51 13.59
N VAL A 147 11.84 -7.02 12.53
CA VAL A 147 12.55 -6.52 11.34
C VAL A 147 13.38 -5.28 11.68
N ALA A 148 12.88 -4.40 12.54
CA ALA A 148 13.59 -3.20 12.96
C ALA A 148 14.81 -3.54 13.83
N GLU A 149 14.67 -4.45 14.80
CA GLU A 149 15.74 -4.92 15.67
C GLU A 149 16.88 -5.56 14.86
N ASP A 150 16.55 -6.46 13.93
CA ASP A 150 17.55 -7.09 13.07
C ASP A 150 18.29 -6.05 12.22
N ARG A 151 17.57 -5.08 11.64
CA ARG A 151 18.20 -4.00 10.87
C ARG A 151 19.03 -3.06 11.74
N ALA A 152 18.62 -2.85 12.99
CA ALA A 152 19.38 -2.05 13.94
C ALA A 152 20.71 -2.70 14.29
N ARG A 153 20.86 -4.03 14.28
CA ARG A 153 22.16 -4.64 14.56
C ARG A 153 23.24 -4.21 13.57
N ASP A 154 22.89 -4.15 12.29
CA ASP A 154 23.85 -3.93 11.20
C ASP A 154 23.93 -2.46 10.72
N ALA A 155 23.04 -1.59 11.17
CA ALA A 155 22.95 -0.22 10.66
C ALA A 155 24.03 0.72 11.24
N ASP A 156 24.55 1.62 10.41
CA ASP A 156 25.38 2.74 10.86
C ASP A 156 24.52 3.88 11.46
N LEU A 157 24.99 4.49 12.56
CA LEU A 157 24.24 5.56 13.24
C LEU A 157 23.98 6.76 12.32
N GLY A 158 24.95 7.13 11.47
CA GLY A 158 24.81 8.22 10.51
C GLY A 158 23.81 7.89 9.38
N GLU A 159 23.73 6.63 8.96
CA GLU A 159 22.67 6.17 8.05
C GLU A 159 21.28 6.21 8.69
N VAL A 160 21.19 5.82 9.96
CA VAL A 160 19.95 5.85 10.74
C VAL A 160 19.44 7.28 10.93
N LYS A 161 20.31 8.21 11.38
CA LYS A 161 19.99 9.65 11.50
C LYS A 161 19.45 10.22 10.17
N ARG A 162 20.09 9.88 9.04
CA ARG A 162 19.63 10.30 7.70
C ARG A 162 18.28 9.69 7.30
N ALA A 163 18.06 8.42 7.62
CA ALA A 163 16.81 7.73 7.32
C ALA A 163 15.65 8.31 8.13
N LEU A 164 15.87 8.58 9.41
CA LEU A 164 14.89 9.20 10.31
C LEU A 164 14.47 10.58 9.82
N PHE A 165 15.42 11.43 9.46
CA PHE A 165 15.09 12.76 8.92
C PHE A 165 14.23 12.70 7.65
N LYS A 166 14.45 11.69 6.79
CA LYS A 166 13.59 11.45 5.61
C LYS A 166 12.20 10.97 6.01
N VAL A 167 12.11 10.13 7.04
CA VAL A 167 10.85 9.60 7.58
C VAL A 167 10.04 10.69 8.25
N GLU A 168 10.65 11.54 9.08
CA GLU A 168 10.00 12.69 9.71
C GLU A 168 9.42 13.65 8.67
N ARG A 169 10.18 14.01 7.64
CA ARG A 169 9.65 14.86 6.56
C ARG A 169 8.45 14.26 5.85
N LYS A 170 8.46 12.94 5.63
CA LYS A 170 7.32 12.22 5.03
C LYS A 170 6.14 12.18 5.97
N TRP A 171 6.39 11.95 7.26
CA TRP A 171 5.37 11.98 8.31
C TRP A 171 4.65 13.31 8.37
N GLU A 172 5.40 14.41 8.43
CA GLU A 172 4.85 15.76 8.48
C GLU A 172 4.11 16.12 7.19
N ALA A 173 4.61 15.70 6.03
CA ALA A 173 3.88 15.86 4.77
C ALA A 173 2.54 15.09 4.77
N MET A 174 2.51 13.85 5.29
CA MET A 174 1.27 13.07 5.41
C MET A 174 0.28 13.69 6.41
N LYS A 175 0.76 14.18 7.55
CA LYS A 175 -0.07 14.93 8.51
C LYS A 175 -0.70 16.16 7.84
N ALA A 176 0.11 16.94 7.12
CA ALA A 176 -0.32 18.17 6.46
C ALA A 176 -1.35 17.94 5.35
N LEU A 177 -1.26 16.81 4.64
CA LEU A 177 -2.22 16.44 3.59
C LEU A 177 -3.57 15.96 4.13
N ALA A 178 -3.75 15.84 5.46
CA ALA A 178 -4.92 15.23 6.08
C ALA A 178 -5.25 13.83 5.54
N GLU A 179 -4.34 13.19 4.78
CA GLU A 179 -4.48 11.85 4.20
C GLU A 179 -4.62 10.76 5.28
N TRP A 180 -4.33 11.12 6.52
CA TRP A 180 -4.51 10.28 7.69
C TRP A 180 -5.91 10.37 8.33
N GLN A 181 -6.73 11.38 7.99
CA GLN A 181 -8.08 11.57 8.53
C GLN A 181 -9.11 10.56 8.00
N GLY A 182 -8.69 9.48 7.32
CA GLY A 182 -9.52 8.36 6.91
C GLY A 182 -9.42 7.10 7.80
N ILE A 183 -8.57 7.10 8.83
CA ILE A 183 -8.35 5.96 9.74
C ILE A 183 -8.89 6.23 11.16
N ALA A 184 -9.20 7.48 11.47
CA ALA A 184 -9.83 7.88 12.73
C ALA A 184 -11.24 8.45 12.47
N ALA A 185 -12.22 7.57 12.45
CA ALA A 185 -13.57 7.85 12.92
C ALA A 185 -14.06 6.58 13.65
N PRO A 186 -14.82 6.71 14.75
CA PRO A 186 -15.19 5.60 15.63
C PRO A 186 -15.93 4.46 14.92
#